data_AF-A0A932Y040-F1
#
_entry.id   AF-A0A932Y040-F1
#
_cell.length_a   1.000
_cell.length_b   1.000
_cell.length_c   1.000
_cell.angle_alpha   90.00
_cell.angle_beta   90.00
_cell.angle_gamma   90.00
#
_symmetry.space_group_name_H-M   'P 1'
#
loop_
_entity.id
_entity.type
_entity.pdbx_description
1 polymer ?
#
loop_
_entity_poly.entity_id
_entity_poly.type
_entity_poly.pdbx_seq_one_letter_code
_entity_poly.pdbx_strand_id
1 'polypeptide(L)'
;MRKDKAKTYLETLKERQKESRVYRIHQATGLTLAEILEDEKHKSLYMKLAKVHDAQKLIELAKDVAARKNVRNKGAYFMRLLTKDDIRKYENIRRYENKKAGHGSKK
;
A
#
# COMPACT_ATOMS: atom_id res chain seq x y z
N MET A 1 14.07 43.74 13.53
CA MET A 1 13.38 42.71 14.35
C MET A 1 12.33 41.85 13.63
N ARG A 2 11.95 42.06 12.35
CA ARG A 2 10.96 41.19 11.66
C ARG A 2 11.55 40.01 10.85
N LYS A 3 12.82 40.07 10.44
CA LYS A 3 13.45 39.02 9.62
C LYS A 3 13.80 37.75 10.41
N ASP A 4 14.11 37.88 11.69
CA ASP A 4 14.59 36.77 12.53
C ASP A 4 13.46 35.78 12.86
N LYS A 5 12.25 36.29 13.17
CA LYS A 5 11.08 35.44 13.42
C LYS A 5 10.67 34.60 12.21
N ALA A 6 10.80 35.14 11.00
CA ALA A 6 10.49 34.41 9.77
C ALA A 6 11.49 33.27 9.52
N LYS A 7 12.78 33.51 9.80
CA LYS A 7 13.83 32.48 9.70
C LYS A 7 13.60 31.34 10.70
N THR A 8 13.33 31.67 11.96
CA THR A 8 12.99 30.68 13.01
C THR A 8 11.72 29.91 12.66
N TYR A 9 10.69 30.57 12.12
CA TYR A 9 9.46 29.89 11.70
C TYR A 9 9.71 28.88 10.58
N LEU A 10 10.49 29.24 9.55
CA LEU A 10 10.85 28.32 8.47
C LEU A 10 11.70 27.13 8.96
N GLU A 11 12.60 27.34 9.90
CA GLU A 11 13.39 26.27 10.54
C GLU A 11 12.48 25.31 11.30
N THR A 12 11.55 25.81 12.12
CA THR A 12 10.58 24.95 12.83
C THR A 12 9.67 24.16 11.89
N LEU A 13 9.30 24.71 10.72
CA LEU A 13 8.55 23.98 9.71
C LEU A 13 9.37 22.84 9.08
N LYS A 14 10.66 23.06 8.81
CA LYS A 14 11.57 22.02 8.31
C LYS A 14 11.78 20.91 9.33
N GLU A 15 11.84 21.22 10.62
CA GLU A 15 11.94 20.21 11.68
C GLU A 15 10.65 19.39 11.79
N ARG A 16 9.49 20.07 11.81
CA ARG A 16 8.17 19.41 11.82
C ARG A 16 7.89 18.55 10.60
N GLN A 17 8.53 18.83 9.47
CA GLN A 17 8.43 18.00 8.25
C GLN A 17 9.12 16.64 8.43
N LYS A 18 10.13 16.54 9.31
CA LYS A 18 10.86 15.29 9.59
C LYS A 18 10.09 14.37 10.53
N GLU A 19 9.17 14.90 11.32
CA GLU A 19 8.35 14.11 12.25
C GLU A 19 7.26 13.30 11.51
N SER A 20 7.24 11.99 11.76
CA SER A 20 6.25 11.09 11.19
C SER A 20 4.88 11.31 11.83
N ARG A 21 3.93 11.78 11.02
CA ARG A 21 2.56 12.14 11.43
C ARG A 21 1.59 10.98 11.17
N VAL A 22 1.73 9.91 11.94
CA VAL A 22 0.83 8.75 11.87
C VAL A 22 -0.42 9.03 12.70
N TYR A 23 -1.48 9.49 12.03
CA TYR A 23 -2.76 9.80 12.67
C TYR A 23 -3.86 8.80 12.33
N ARG A 24 -3.66 7.95 11.32
CA ARG A 24 -4.68 7.03 10.79
C ARG A 24 -4.10 5.65 10.52
N ILE A 25 -4.94 4.62 10.64
CA ILE A 25 -4.57 3.20 10.45
C ILE A 25 -3.84 2.98 9.11
N HIS A 26 -4.35 3.52 8.00
CA HIS A 26 -3.70 3.36 6.69
C HIS A 26 -2.31 4.02 6.60
N GLN A 27 -2.03 5.05 7.40
CA GLN A 27 -0.69 5.64 7.47
C GLN A 27 0.28 4.70 8.18
N ALA A 28 -0.17 4.09 9.29
CA ALA A 28 0.60 3.09 10.02
C ALA A 28 0.88 1.88 9.10
N THR A 29 -0.16 1.32 8.47
CA THR A 29 -0.01 0.21 7.53
C THR A 29 0.93 0.57 6.38
N GLY A 30 0.81 1.76 5.78
CA GLY A 30 1.68 2.17 4.69
C GLY A 30 3.16 2.30 5.08
N LEU A 31 3.45 2.73 6.31
CA LEU A 31 4.82 2.75 6.85
C LEU A 31 5.33 1.33 7.12
N THR A 32 4.52 0.49 7.76
CA THR A 32 4.86 -0.92 8.00
C THR A 32 5.17 -1.67 6.70
N LEU A 33 4.41 -1.41 5.62
CA LEU A 33 4.69 -2.01 4.31
C LEU A 33 6.02 -1.52 3.73
N ALA A 34 6.31 -0.23 3.83
CA ALA A 34 7.59 0.33 3.39
C ALA A 34 8.77 -0.29 4.14
N GLU A 35 8.65 -0.49 5.45
CA GLU A 35 9.67 -1.12 6.28
C GLU A 35 9.89 -2.59 5.89
N ILE A 36 8.82 -3.39 5.81
CA ILE A 36 8.89 -4.82 5.46
C ILE A 36 9.50 -5.04 4.06
N LEU A 37 9.17 -4.16 3.11
CA LEU A 37 9.63 -4.24 1.73
C LEU A 37 10.95 -3.52 1.48
N GLU A 38 11.56 -2.91 2.50
CA GLU A 38 12.78 -2.10 2.41
C GLU A 38 12.66 -1.02 1.30
N ASP A 39 11.50 -0.37 1.22
CA ASP A 39 11.13 0.54 0.13
C ASP A 39 10.49 1.85 0.64
N GLU A 40 11.21 2.53 1.54
CA GLU A 40 10.74 3.77 2.19
C GLU A 40 10.40 4.90 1.22
N LYS A 41 11.08 4.96 0.07
CA LYS A 41 10.82 5.96 -0.98
C LYS A 41 9.38 5.91 -1.51
N HIS A 42 8.70 4.77 -1.40
CA HIS A 42 7.33 4.59 -1.87
C HIS A 42 6.29 4.49 -0.74
N LYS A 43 6.61 4.87 0.51
CA LYS A 43 5.65 4.86 1.64
C LYS A 43 4.30 5.51 1.32
N SER A 44 4.29 6.62 0.59
CA SER A 44 3.05 7.31 0.18
C SER A 44 2.18 6.47 -0.76
N LEU A 45 2.77 5.62 -1.60
CA LEU A 45 2.06 4.66 -2.43
C LEU A 45 1.44 3.56 -1.58
N TYR A 46 2.18 3.00 -0.63
CA TYR A 46 1.67 1.98 0.29
C TYR A 46 0.54 2.50 1.18
N MET A 47 0.63 3.76 1.64
CA MET A 47 -0.48 4.42 2.35
C MET A 47 -1.74 4.54 1.49
N LYS A 48 -1.60 4.79 0.18
CA LYS A 48 -2.75 4.82 -0.75
C LYS A 48 -3.35 3.42 -0.92
N LEU A 49 -2.52 2.39 -1.04
CA LEU A 49 -3.00 1.00 -1.12
C LEU A 49 -3.77 0.60 0.15
N ALA A 50 -3.28 0.96 1.33
CA ALA A 50 -3.95 0.69 2.60
C ALA A 50 -5.28 1.44 2.80
N LYS A 51 -5.62 2.40 1.93
CA LYS A 51 -6.96 3.02 1.90
C LYS A 51 -7.98 2.21 1.11
N VAL A 52 -7.52 1.38 0.16
CA VAL A 52 -8.37 0.70 -0.83
C VAL A 52 -8.42 -0.81 -0.56
N HIS A 53 -7.33 -1.38 -0.05
CA HIS A 53 -7.21 -2.80 0.24
C HIS A 53 -7.21 -3.05 1.75
N ASP A 54 -7.54 -4.29 2.10
CA ASP A 54 -7.48 -4.76 3.48
C ASP A 54 -6.03 -4.77 4.01
N ALA A 55 -5.83 -4.16 5.18
CA ALA A 55 -4.51 -3.96 5.76
C ALA A 55 -3.82 -5.29 6.11
N GLN A 56 -4.58 -6.28 6.61
CA GLN A 56 -4.03 -7.57 7.01
C GLN A 56 -3.51 -8.32 5.78
N LYS A 57 -4.27 -8.34 4.68
CA LYS A 57 -3.82 -8.95 3.42
C LYS A 57 -2.56 -8.30 2.85
N LEU A 58 -2.48 -6.97 2.89
CA LEU A 58 -1.27 -6.27 2.44
C LEU A 58 -0.05 -6.66 3.27
N ILE A 59 -0.18 -6.71 4.60
CA ILE A 59 0.91 -7.07 5.51
C ILE A 59 1.34 -8.52 5.30
N GLU A 60 0.38 -9.45 5.17
CA GLU A 60 0.66 -10.86 4.93
C GLU A 60 1.45 -11.05 3.63
N LEU A 61 0.98 -10.44 2.53
CA LEU A 61 1.68 -10.48 1.25
C LEU A 61 3.08 -9.86 1.34
N ALA A 62 3.23 -8.73 2.03
CA ALA A 62 4.53 -8.09 2.19
C ALA A 62 5.52 -8.97 2.96
N LYS A 63 5.08 -9.65 4.03
CA LYS A 63 5.91 -10.59 4.79
C LYS A 63 6.33 -11.79 3.95
N ASP A 64 5.42 -12.34 3.16
CA ASP A 64 5.75 -13.42 2.22
C ASP A 64 6.82 -12.97 1.21
N VAL A 65 6.68 -11.76 0.65
CA VAL A 65 7.69 -11.21 -0.26
C VAL A 65 9.03 -10.99 0.43
N ALA A 66 9.04 -10.48 1.66
CA ALA A 66 10.25 -10.24 2.44
C ALA A 66 11.01 -11.52 2.78
N ALA A 67 10.30 -12.64 3.01
CA ALA A 67 10.90 -13.94 3.31
C ALA A 67 11.60 -14.59 2.11
N ARG A 68 11.30 -14.16 0.87
CA ARG A 68 11.88 -14.74 -0.35
C ARG A 68 13.30 -14.22 -0.59
N LYS A 69 14.29 -15.11 -0.40
CA LYS A 69 15.73 -14.81 -0.58
C LYS A 69 16.12 -14.40 -2.01
N ASN A 70 15.29 -14.75 -3.01
CA ASN A 70 15.62 -14.61 -4.42
C ASN A 70 15.04 -13.32 -5.05
N VAL A 71 14.49 -12.43 -4.24
CA VAL A 71 13.82 -11.19 -4.70
C VAL A 71 14.71 -10.00 -4.41
N ARG A 72 15.33 -9.44 -5.46
CA ARG A 72 16.22 -8.26 -5.34
C ARG A 72 15.46 -6.96 -5.06
N ASN A 73 14.27 -6.79 -5.64
CA ASN A 73 13.43 -5.60 -5.44
C ASN A 73 12.07 -6.03 -4.89
N LYS A 74 11.96 -6.04 -3.56
CA LYS A 74 10.79 -6.50 -2.82
C LYS A 74 9.56 -5.64 -3.11
N GLY A 75 9.70 -4.31 -3.12
CA GLY A 75 8.60 -3.39 -3.44
C GLY A 75 8.00 -3.62 -4.83
N ALA A 76 8.83 -3.68 -5.88
CA ALA A 76 8.35 -3.93 -7.24
C ALA A 76 7.70 -5.31 -7.38
N TYR A 77 8.28 -6.33 -6.72
CA TYR A 77 7.73 -7.68 -6.75
C TYR A 77 6.39 -7.78 -6.03
N PHE A 78 6.25 -7.11 -4.88
CA PHE A 78 5.00 -6.96 -4.15
C PHE A 78 3.91 -6.35 -5.03
N MET A 79 4.20 -5.24 -5.72
CA MET A 79 3.23 -4.59 -6.61
C MET A 79 2.78 -5.50 -7.76
N ARG A 80 3.71 -6.31 -8.30
CA ARG A 80 3.41 -7.31 -9.33
C ARG A 80 2.54 -8.46 -8.83
N LEU A 81 2.67 -8.86 -7.56
CA LEU A 81 1.81 -9.89 -6.97
C LEU A 81 0.42 -9.34 -6.63
N LEU A 82 0.36 -8.14 -6.06
CA LEU A 82 -0.90 -7.49 -5.71
C LEU A 82 -1.81 -7.31 -6.94
N THR A 83 -1.24 -6.84 -8.05
CA THR A 83 -1.96 -6.71 -9.33
C THR A 83 -2.46 -8.05 -9.87
N LYS A 84 -1.71 -9.13 -9.71
CA LYS A 84 -2.15 -10.47 -10.13
C LYS A 84 -3.29 -11.00 -9.27
N ASP A 85 -3.26 -10.76 -7.96
CA ASP A 85 -4.32 -11.22 -7.06
C ASP A 85 -5.61 -10.40 -7.26
N ASP A 86 -5.50 -9.10 -7.55
CA ASP A 86 -6.64 -8.29 -7.96
C ASP A 86 -7.23 -8.80 -9.28
N ILE A 87 -6.40 -9.06 -10.31
CA ILE A 87 -6.86 -9.65 -11.59
C ILE A 87 -7.55 -10.99 -11.36
N ARG A 88 -6.97 -11.89 -10.56
CA ARG A 88 -7.57 -13.20 -10.23
C ARG A 88 -8.91 -13.05 -9.53
N LYS A 89 -9.05 -12.08 -8.62
CA LYS A 89 -10.32 -11.80 -7.95
C LYS A 89 -11.39 -11.38 -8.95
N TYR A 90 -11.06 -10.48 -9.89
CA TYR A 90 -11.98 -10.09 -10.97
C TYR A 90 -12.33 -11.26 -11.90
N GLU A 91 -11.36 -12.10 -12.29
CA GLU A 91 -11.65 -13.28 -13.11
C GLU A 91 -12.59 -14.27 -12.42
N ASN A 92 -12.40 -14.51 -11.12
CA ASN A 92 -13.25 -15.42 -10.36
C ASN A 92 -14.68 -14.87 -10.19
N ILE A 93 -14.84 -13.57 -9.97
CA ILE A 93 -16.15 -12.89 -9.93
C ILE A 93 -16.84 -13.02 -11.30
N ARG A 94 -16.14 -12.70 -12.39
CA ARG A 94 -16.66 -12.80 -13.75
C ARG A 94 -17.10 -14.23 -14.10
N ARG A 95 -16.35 -15.24 -13.66
CA ARG A 95 -16.71 -16.67 -13.83
C ARG A 95 -17.98 -17.04 -13.06
N TYR A 96 -18.18 -16.50 -11.86
CA TYR A 96 -19.39 -16.72 -11.06
C TYR A 96 -20.62 -16.06 -11.71
N GLU A 97 -20.48 -14.82 -12.19
CA GLU A 97 -21.55 -14.09 -12.91
C GLU A 97 -21.95 -14.81 -14.20
N ASN A 98 -20.97 -15.24 -15.00
CA ASN A 98 -21.23 -16.01 -16.23
C ASN A 98 -21.92 -17.35 -15.96
N LYS A 99 -21.58 -18.05 -14.87
CA LYS A 99 -22.26 -19.30 -14.46
C LYS A 99 -23.71 -19.06 -14.07
N LYS A 100 -24.02 -17.94 -13.42
CA LYS A 100 -25.40 -17.54 -13.08
C LYS A 100 -26.23 -17.16 -14.30
N ALA A 101 -25.64 -16.43 -15.25
CA ALA A 101 -26.32 -16.06 -16.50
C ALA A 101 -26.66 -17.29 -17.38
N GLY A 102 -25.86 -18.36 -17.31
CA GLY A 102 -26.09 -19.59 -18.08
C GLY A 102 -27.17 -20.54 -17.51
N HIS A 103 -27.65 -20.33 -16.28
CA HIS A 103 -28.67 -21.19 -15.65
C HIS A 103 -30.12 -20.69 -15.84
N GLY A 104 -30.34 -19.64 -16.65
CA GLY A 104 -31.66 -19.05 -16.90
C GLY A 104 -32.40 -19.55 -18.15
N SER A 105 -31.76 -20.31 -19.05
CA SER A 105 -32.39 -20.78 -20.30
C SER A 105 -32.51 -22.29 -20.37
N LYS A 106 -33.33 -22.87 -19.49
CA LYS A 106 -34.06 -24.13 -19.75
C LYS A 106 -35.39 -24.08 -19.01
N LYS A 107 -36.37 -23.43 -19.62
CA LYS A 107 -37.79 -23.75 -19.46
C LYS A 107 -38.38 -23.85 -20.85
#